data_AF-A0A2P8ADX5-F1
#
_entry.id   AF-A0A2P8ADX5-F1
#
_cell.length_a   1.000
_cell.length_b   1.000
_cell.length_c   1.000
_cell.angle_alpha   90.00
_cell.angle_beta   90.00
_cell.angle_gamma   90.00
#
_symmetry.space_group_name_H-M   'P 1'
#
loop_
_entity.id
_entity.type
_entity.pdbx_description
1 polymer ?
#
loop_
_entity_poly.entity_id
_entity_poly.type
_entity_poly.pdbx_seq_one_letter_code
_entity_poly.pdbx_strand_id
1 'polypeptide(L)'
;MAALSARRNMSTDSTTSMYGVGGRRQPFFVLDDQAVEDQYLFTSFRFDKKEKCSKLNPVCCKEAKHVYLFKYHFDRLKDSAKCRGWYDAEKCLKRPIDLFNRVEYAVTQYEQKNGKGGPYKIRIKLKYHGNLQIDVMPEQSLYKKPLLYPTTLELFKHPHEAASRCNNFKAVLDALPTNKSLHTKSKTEWRSMYDYARFSAGIESYQDAKEVLLYNAEGEIMDGTITTPYFYRNGKWVTPHTTCGGQMGTTRRWAIDQGLCTLGTVKVETLRPDEVIWLSNSVKGFFTGRFTDSPNRCQAPNYRSNSSSTSSSLTACDTPTSEHPKSML
;
A
#
# COMPACT_ATOMS: atom_id res chain seq x y z
N MET A 1 -27.13 -54.63 -6.52
CA MET A 1 -25.90 -54.74 -5.71
C MET A 1 -24.69 -54.53 -6.62
N ALA A 2 -23.77 -53.68 -6.17
CA ALA A 2 -22.38 -53.50 -6.58
C ALA A 2 -22.06 -53.15 -8.06
N ALA A 3 -21.66 -51.89 -8.25
CA ALA A 3 -20.88 -51.42 -9.39
C ALA A 3 -19.40 -51.30 -8.99
N LEU A 4 -18.52 -51.73 -9.91
CA LEU A 4 -17.18 -51.24 -10.28
C LEU A 4 -16.28 -50.59 -9.20
N SER A 5 -15.09 -51.19 -9.01
CA SER A 5 -13.92 -50.51 -8.47
C SER A 5 -12.65 -50.98 -9.17
N ALA A 6 -12.12 -50.17 -10.09
CA ALA A 6 -10.74 -50.24 -10.53
C ALA A 6 -10.00 -49.01 -10.00
N ARG A 7 -8.98 -49.26 -9.17
CA ARG A 7 -8.13 -48.28 -8.50
C ARG A 7 -7.23 -47.56 -9.51
N ARG A 8 -7.10 -46.23 -9.37
CA ARG A 8 -5.91 -45.48 -9.79
C ARG A 8 -5.49 -44.56 -8.64
N ASN A 9 -4.25 -44.75 -8.19
CA ASN A 9 -3.54 -43.85 -7.29
C ASN A 9 -3.39 -42.48 -7.95
N MET A 10 -3.81 -41.41 -7.27
CA MET A 10 -3.40 -40.04 -7.59
C MET A 10 -2.70 -39.43 -6.37
N SER A 11 -1.43 -39.11 -6.59
CA SER A 11 -0.58 -38.28 -5.75
C SER A 11 -1.24 -36.92 -5.48
N THR A 12 -1.27 -36.51 -4.22
CA THR A 12 -1.68 -35.17 -3.79
C THR A 12 -0.50 -34.22 -3.95
N ASP A 13 -0.54 -33.40 -5.00
CA ASP A 13 0.24 -32.16 -5.09
C ASP A 13 -0.72 -31.04 -5.48
N SER A 14 -1.23 -30.33 -4.47
CA SER A 14 -2.11 -29.17 -4.67
C SER A 14 -1.31 -27.89 -4.55
N THR A 15 -0.57 -27.55 -5.60
CA THR A 15 -0.05 -26.20 -5.82
C THR A 15 -1.24 -25.30 -6.16
N THR A 16 -1.78 -24.59 -5.19
CA THR A 16 -2.82 -23.57 -5.44
C THR A 16 -2.18 -22.41 -6.19
N SER A 17 -2.38 -22.35 -7.51
CA SER A 17 -1.83 -21.31 -8.36
C SER A 17 -2.52 -19.98 -8.10
N MET A 18 -1.75 -18.95 -7.74
CA MET A 18 -2.16 -17.55 -7.71
C MET A 18 -2.30 -16.99 -9.12
N TYR A 19 -3.26 -17.51 -9.89
CA TYR A 19 -3.72 -16.89 -11.11
C TYR A 19 -5.16 -16.43 -10.90
N GLY A 20 -5.39 -15.12 -11.02
CA GLY A 20 -6.74 -14.59 -11.16
C GLY A 20 -7.46 -15.31 -12.29
N VAL A 21 -8.76 -15.52 -12.14
CA VAL A 21 -9.62 -16.13 -13.16
C VAL A 21 -9.42 -15.40 -14.49
N GLY A 22 -8.79 -16.08 -15.45
CA GLY A 22 -8.37 -15.52 -16.74
C GLY A 22 -6.86 -15.41 -16.86
N GLY A 23 -6.21 -16.49 -17.30
CA GLY A 23 -4.76 -16.64 -17.47
C GLY A 23 -4.14 -15.77 -18.57
N ARG A 24 -4.27 -14.45 -18.50
CA ARG A 24 -3.46 -13.51 -19.28
C ARG A 24 -2.33 -12.98 -18.39
N ARG A 25 -1.09 -13.14 -18.86
CA ARG A 25 0.09 -12.45 -18.30
C ARG A 25 -0.13 -10.94 -18.51
N GLN A 26 -0.59 -10.24 -17.47
CA GLN A 26 -0.61 -8.78 -17.45
C GLN A 26 0.84 -8.29 -17.26
N PRO A 27 1.36 -7.42 -18.13
CA PRO A 27 2.67 -6.82 -17.89
C PRO A 27 2.65 -6.03 -16.57
N PHE A 28 3.71 -6.13 -15.77
CA PHE A 28 3.83 -5.45 -14.46
C PHE A 28 3.73 -3.91 -14.56
N PHE A 29 4.00 -3.37 -15.75
CA PHE A 29 3.75 -1.98 -16.12
C PHE A 29 2.62 -1.97 -17.16
N VAL A 30 1.38 -1.84 -16.69
CA VAL A 30 0.27 -1.47 -17.55
C VAL A 30 0.45 0.02 -17.87
N LEU A 31 0.49 0.38 -19.16
CA LEU A 31 0.44 1.77 -19.61
C LEU A 31 -0.77 2.47 -18.97
N ASP A 32 -0.61 3.75 -18.62
CA ASP A 32 -1.46 4.60 -17.77
C ASP A 32 -2.94 4.82 -18.23
N ASP A 33 -3.58 3.88 -18.91
CA ASP A 33 -4.89 4.07 -19.54
C ASP A 33 -5.99 3.22 -18.88
N GLN A 34 -6.12 3.30 -17.55
CA GLN A 34 -7.37 2.86 -16.91
C GLN A 34 -8.41 3.99 -17.05
N ALA A 35 -9.53 3.69 -17.72
CA ALA A 35 -10.65 4.60 -17.85
C ALA A 35 -11.07 5.16 -16.49
N VAL A 36 -11.37 6.46 -16.42
CA VAL A 36 -11.63 7.17 -15.16
C VAL A 36 -12.81 6.54 -14.40
N GLU A 37 -13.77 5.98 -15.13
CA GLU A 37 -14.95 5.30 -14.63
C GLU A 37 -14.62 4.00 -13.87
N ASP A 38 -13.49 3.37 -14.20
CA ASP A 38 -13.00 2.16 -13.55
C ASP A 38 -12.09 2.47 -12.35
N GLN A 39 -11.63 3.71 -12.22
CA GLN A 39 -10.78 4.15 -11.11
C GLN A 39 -11.58 4.28 -9.81
N TYR A 40 -10.91 4.06 -8.66
CA TYR A 40 -11.53 4.27 -7.36
C TYR A 40 -10.55 4.70 -6.26
N LEU A 41 -10.91 5.78 -5.57
CA LEU A 41 -10.29 6.13 -4.31
C LEU A 41 -10.68 5.10 -3.25
N PHE A 42 -9.78 4.76 -2.33
CA PHE A 42 -10.17 3.91 -1.22
C PHE A 42 -9.57 4.30 0.12
N THR A 43 -10.26 3.86 1.17
CA THR A 43 -9.85 3.99 2.55
C THR A 43 -10.03 2.64 3.25
N SER A 44 -9.15 2.31 4.19
CA SER A 44 -9.33 1.11 5.01
C SER A 44 -9.04 1.42 6.48
N PHE A 45 -9.88 0.88 7.37
CA PHE A 45 -9.81 1.15 8.79
C PHE A 45 -10.36 0.00 9.64
N ARG A 46 -9.98 -0.02 10.92
CA ARG A 46 -10.52 -0.91 11.95
C ARG A 46 -11.86 -0.40 12.46
N PHE A 47 -12.84 -1.29 12.51
CA PHE A 47 -14.13 -1.12 13.16
C PHE A 47 -14.24 -2.13 14.30
N ASP A 48 -14.49 -1.65 15.52
CA ASP A 48 -14.55 -2.51 16.70
C ASP A 48 -15.55 -1.96 17.75
N LYS A 49 -16.72 -2.61 17.86
CA LYS A 49 -17.76 -2.26 18.84
C LYS A 49 -17.35 -2.53 20.28
N LYS A 50 -16.38 -3.44 20.51
CA LYS A 50 -15.90 -3.82 21.84
C LYS A 50 -14.80 -2.89 22.34
N GLU A 51 -14.11 -2.21 21.43
CA GLU A 51 -13.08 -1.23 21.76
C GLU A 51 -13.71 -0.07 22.55
N LYS A 52 -13.09 0.28 23.68
CA LYS A 52 -13.53 1.41 24.49
C LYS A 52 -13.32 2.70 23.70
N CYS A 53 -14.32 3.58 23.72
CA CYS A 53 -14.20 4.88 23.07
C CYS A 53 -13.05 5.67 23.71
N SER A 54 -12.08 6.09 22.88
CA SER A 54 -10.96 6.91 23.31
C SER A 54 -11.26 8.38 23.06
N LYS A 55 -10.93 9.25 24.02
CA LYS A 55 -10.97 10.72 23.83
C LYS A 55 -10.00 11.19 22.75
N LEU A 56 -8.97 10.39 22.46
CA LEU A 56 -7.97 10.66 21.43
C LEU A 56 -8.48 10.38 20.01
N ASN A 57 -9.65 9.73 19.86
CA ASN A 57 -10.28 9.53 18.56
C ASN A 57 -11.06 10.79 18.17
N PRO A 58 -10.66 11.54 17.11
CA PRO A 58 -11.32 12.80 16.81
C PRO A 58 -12.78 12.58 16.38
N VAL A 59 -13.67 13.34 17.03
CA VAL A 59 -15.12 13.21 16.81
C VAL A 59 -15.52 14.07 15.61
N CYS A 60 -16.01 13.42 14.55
CA CYS A 60 -16.73 14.10 13.45
C CYS A 60 -18.24 13.81 13.46
N CYS A 61 -18.65 12.73 14.12
CA CYS A 61 -20.03 12.40 14.49
C CYS A 61 -19.97 11.47 15.72
N LYS A 62 -20.98 11.53 16.60
CA LYS A 62 -20.97 10.81 17.89
C LYS A 62 -21.08 9.30 17.70
N GLU A 63 -21.67 8.88 16.60
CA GLU A 63 -21.98 7.51 16.21
C GLU A 63 -20.72 6.76 15.78
N ALA A 64 -19.74 7.45 15.17
CA ALA A 64 -18.50 6.84 14.69
C ALA A 64 -17.45 6.53 15.77
N LYS A 65 -17.84 6.50 17.05
CA LYS A 65 -16.95 6.27 18.20
C LYS A 65 -16.23 4.91 18.20
N HIS A 66 -16.76 3.93 17.46
CA HIS A 66 -16.20 2.57 17.30
C HIS A 66 -15.35 2.40 16.04
N VAL A 67 -15.19 3.48 15.26
CA VAL A 67 -14.37 3.51 14.06
C VAL A 67 -13.08 4.23 14.36
N TYR A 68 -11.96 3.55 14.14
CA TYR A 68 -10.64 4.13 14.39
C TYR A 68 -10.36 5.27 13.39
N LEU A 69 -10.20 6.51 13.90
CA LEU A 69 -9.81 7.71 13.14
C LEU A 69 -10.79 8.11 12.02
N PHE A 70 -12.09 7.89 12.19
CA PHE A 70 -13.10 8.08 11.14
C PHE A 70 -13.07 9.46 10.49
N LYS A 71 -12.88 10.52 11.28
CA LYS A 71 -12.74 11.90 10.77
C LYS A 71 -11.72 11.99 9.65
N TYR A 72 -10.50 11.49 9.90
CA TYR A 72 -9.43 11.54 8.89
C TYR A 72 -9.75 10.65 7.69
N HIS A 73 -10.46 9.53 7.86
CA HIS A 73 -10.88 8.70 6.74
C HIS A 73 -11.88 9.41 5.82
N PHE A 74 -12.84 10.12 6.39
CA PHE A 74 -13.78 10.96 5.65
C PHE A 74 -13.06 12.08 4.91
N ASP A 75 -12.22 12.86 5.62
CA ASP A 75 -11.44 13.96 5.05
C ASP A 75 -10.56 13.45 3.91
N ARG A 76 -9.89 12.29 4.08
CA ARG A 76 -9.03 11.70 3.04
C ARG A 76 -9.79 11.43 1.74
N LEU A 77 -10.98 10.83 1.83
CA LEU A 77 -11.77 10.53 0.64
C LEU A 77 -12.22 11.81 -0.06
N LYS A 78 -12.70 12.78 0.72
CA LYS A 78 -13.18 14.06 0.21
C LYS A 78 -12.07 14.87 -0.45
N ASP A 79 -10.94 15.03 0.23
CA ASP A 79 -9.76 15.75 -0.29
C ASP A 79 -9.20 15.06 -1.53
N SER A 80 -9.15 13.73 -1.54
CA SER A 80 -8.65 12.97 -2.71
C SER A 80 -9.57 13.12 -3.93
N ALA A 81 -10.90 13.15 -3.73
CA ALA A 81 -11.86 13.39 -4.80
C ALA A 81 -11.73 14.81 -5.36
N LYS A 82 -11.63 15.80 -4.47
CA LYS A 82 -11.42 17.21 -4.81
C LYS A 82 -10.13 17.42 -5.62
N CYS A 83 -9.00 16.88 -5.16
CA CYS A 83 -7.71 17.00 -5.84
C CYS A 83 -7.68 16.35 -7.24
N ARG A 84 -8.64 15.46 -7.54
CA ARG A 84 -8.79 14.81 -8.85
C ARG A 84 -9.85 15.45 -9.74
N GLY A 85 -10.56 16.48 -9.25
CA GLY A 85 -11.70 17.05 -9.96
C GLY A 85 -12.91 16.11 -10.03
N TRP A 86 -13.01 15.13 -9.13
CA TRP A 86 -14.14 14.19 -9.08
C TRP A 86 -15.32 14.84 -8.36
N TYR A 87 -15.95 15.83 -9.01
CA TYR A 87 -16.96 16.68 -8.40
C TYR A 87 -18.18 15.91 -7.89
N ASP A 88 -18.65 14.90 -8.61
CA ASP A 88 -19.78 14.08 -8.18
C ASP A 88 -19.43 13.23 -6.94
N ALA A 89 -18.26 12.61 -6.94
CA ALA A 89 -17.75 11.88 -5.79
C ALA A 89 -17.59 12.76 -4.54
N GLU A 90 -17.06 13.99 -4.71
CA GLU A 90 -16.96 14.96 -3.62
C GLU A 90 -18.35 15.36 -3.10
N LYS A 91 -19.31 15.64 -4.00
CA LYS A 91 -20.69 16.01 -3.63
C LYS A 91 -21.44 14.89 -2.93
N CYS A 92 -21.11 13.62 -3.19
CA CYS A 92 -21.66 12.48 -2.46
C CYS A 92 -21.20 12.44 -0.98
N LEU A 93 -20.06 13.04 -0.65
CA LEU A 93 -19.49 13.08 0.70
C LEU A 93 -19.90 14.38 1.45
N LYS A 94 -21.20 14.53 1.73
CA LYS A 94 -21.75 15.72 2.41
C LYS A 94 -21.46 15.74 3.90
N ARG A 95 -21.94 14.71 4.62
CA ARG A 95 -21.83 14.63 6.09
C ARG A 95 -21.18 13.33 6.50
N PRO A 96 -20.26 13.33 7.49
CA PRO A 96 -19.65 12.12 8.02
C PRO A 96 -20.67 11.06 8.48
N ILE A 97 -21.79 11.49 9.06
CA ILE A 97 -22.85 10.58 9.53
C ILE A 97 -23.47 9.76 8.40
N ASP A 98 -23.63 10.33 7.20
CA ASP A 98 -24.24 9.61 6.06
C ASP A 98 -23.32 8.47 5.59
N LEU A 99 -22.00 8.70 5.61
CA LEU A 99 -21.02 7.66 5.32
C LEU A 99 -20.97 6.61 6.44
N PHE A 100 -21.03 7.05 7.70
CA PHE A 100 -21.04 6.15 8.86
C PHE A 100 -22.25 5.21 8.83
N ASN A 101 -23.46 5.71 8.56
CA ASN A 101 -24.66 4.89 8.49
C ASN A 101 -24.54 3.79 7.42
N ARG A 102 -23.88 4.06 6.29
CA ARG A 102 -23.60 3.05 5.26
C ARG A 102 -22.60 1.99 5.75
N VAL A 103 -21.58 2.39 6.50
CA VAL A 103 -20.62 1.47 7.14
C VAL A 103 -21.33 0.58 8.16
N GLU A 104 -22.14 1.17 9.04
CA GLU A 104 -22.89 0.43 10.05
C GLU A 104 -23.88 -0.55 9.41
N TYR A 105 -24.58 -0.13 8.35
CA TYR A 105 -25.43 -1.02 7.57
C TYR A 105 -24.64 -2.21 6.99
N ALA A 106 -23.51 -1.96 6.32
CA ALA A 106 -22.66 -3.01 5.75
C ALA A 106 -22.14 -3.99 6.82
N VAL A 107 -21.75 -3.50 7.99
CA VAL A 107 -21.32 -4.33 9.12
C VAL A 107 -22.48 -5.19 9.64
N THR A 108 -23.67 -4.61 9.81
CA THR A 108 -24.87 -5.34 10.23
C THR A 108 -25.21 -6.47 9.25
N GLN A 109 -25.17 -6.20 7.94
CA GLN A 109 -25.40 -7.22 6.91
C GLN A 109 -24.34 -8.34 6.97
N TYR A 110 -23.08 -7.97 7.18
CA TYR A 110 -22.00 -8.95 7.35
C TYR A 110 -22.18 -9.82 8.60
N GLU A 111 -22.53 -9.21 9.74
CA GLU A 111 -22.78 -9.89 11.03
C GLU A 111 -23.98 -10.85 10.95
N GLN A 112 -25.04 -10.49 10.20
CA GLN A 112 -26.20 -11.36 9.98
C GLN A 112 -25.83 -12.64 9.21
N LYS A 113 -24.92 -12.53 8.24
CA LYS A 113 -24.50 -13.67 7.42
C LYS A 113 -23.40 -14.53 8.04
N ASN A 114 -22.45 -13.92 8.74
CA ASN A 114 -21.22 -14.60 9.20
C ASN A 114 -21.12 -14.72 10.73
N GLY A 115 -22.10 -14.20 11.46
CA GLY A 115 -22.07 -14.13 12.92
C GLY A 115 -21.36 -12.89 13.46
N LYS A 116 -21.68 -12.55 14.71
CA LYS A 116 -21.04 -11.45 15.44
C LYS A 116 -19.67 -11.88 15.93
N GLY A 117 -18.63 -11.13 15.60
CA GLY A 117 -17.27 -11.58 15.92
C GLY A 117 -16.14 -10.57 15.70
N GLY A 118 -16.46 -9.27 15.53
CA GLY A 118 -15.44 -8.24 15.31
C GLY A 118 -14.26 -8.29 16.30
N PRO A 119 -13.10 -7.72 15.94
CA PRO A 119 -12.95 -6.56 15.05
C PRO A 119 -13.04 -6.86 13.54
N TYR A 120 -13.43 -5.83 12.78
CA TYR A 120 -13.49 -5.88 11.33
C TYR A 120 -12.52 -4.87 10.70
N LYS A 121 -11.95 -5.22 9.56
CA LYS A 121 -11.39 -4.27 8.62
C LYS A 121 -12.46 -3.89 7.61
N ILE A 122 -12.72 -2.59 7.54
CA ILE A 122 -13.63 -2.00 6.59
C ILE A 122 -12.80 -1.39 5.47
N ARG A 123 -13.17 -1.64 4.22
CA ARG A 123 -12.62 -0.93 3.06
C ARG A 123 -13.76 -0.23 2.32
N ILE A 124 -13.67 1.08 2.22
CA ILE A 124 -14.60 1.88 1.41
C ILE A 124 -13.88 2.23 0.12
N LYS A 125 -14.52 1.97 -1.01
CA LYS A 125 -14.12 2.36 -2.37
C LYS A 125 -15.10 3.42 -2.86
N LEU A 126 -14.58 4.53 -3.36
CA LEU A 126 -15.32 5.65 -3.92
C LEU A 126 -14.94 5.76 -5.40
N LYS A 127 -15.91 5.53 -6.29
CA LYS A 127 -15.74 5.67 -7.73
C LYS A 127 -15.93 7.11 -8.19
N TYR A 128 -15.53 7.39 -9.43
CA TYR A 128 -15.62 8.71 -10.08
C TYR A 128 -16.99 9.42 -9.94
N HIS A 129 -18.09 8.72 -10.23
CA HIS A 129 -19.45 9.27 -10.12
C HIS A 129 -20.05 9.23 -8.69
N GLY A 130 -19.23 8.90 -7.68
CA GLY A 130 -19.65 8.87 -6.29
C GLY A 130 -20.29 7.57 -5.81
N ASN A 131 -20.32 6.52 -6.63
CA ASN A 131 -20.72 5.20 -6.17
C ASN A 131 -19.76 4.71 -5.08
N LEU A 132 -20.33 4.31 -3.94
CA LEU A 132 -19.61 3.77 -2.79
C LEU A 132 -19.79 2.26 -2.73
N GLN A 133 -18.68 1.53 -2.62
CA GLN A 133 -18.65 0.12 -2.27
C GLN A 133 -17.96 -0.05 -0.92
N ILE A 134 -18.58 -0.82 -0.01
CA ILE A 134 -18.04 -1.08 1.33
C ILE A 134 -17.83 -2.58 1.48
N ASP A 135 -16.56 -2.97 1.60
CA ASP A 135 -16.16 -4.34 1.87
C ASP A 135 -15.89 -4.50 3.38
N VAL A 136 -16.49 -5.51 3.99
CA VAL A 136 -16.30 -5.88 5.41
C VAL A 136 -15.57 -7.22 5.46
N MET A 137 -14.47 -7.27 6.21
CA MET A 137 -13.67 -8.48 6.40
C MET A 137 -13.23 -8.62 7.86
N PRO A 138 -13.08 -9.83 8.40
CA PRO A 138 -12.52 -10.03 9.75
C PRO A 138 -11.13 -9.44 9.83
N GLU A 139 -10.82 -8.75 10.93
CA GLU A 139 -9.46 -8.25 11.12
C GLU A 139 -8.56 -9.36 11.65
N GLN A 140 -7.64 -9.82 10.80
CA GLN A 140 -6.79 -10.99 11.03
C GLN A 140 -5.39 -10.65 11.56
N SER A 141 -5.16 -9.41 12.01
CA SER A 141 -3.86 -9.04 12.56
C SER A 141 -3.42 -9.97 13.69
N LEU A 142 -2.13 -10.35 13.66
CA LEU A 142 -1.46 -11.10 14.73
C LEU A 142 -1.57 -10.42 16.11
N TYR A 143 -1.83 -9.11 16.14
CA TYR A 143 -1.97 -8.34 17.36
C TYR A 143 -3.35 -8.51 17.99
N LYS A 144 -3.45 -9.37 19.02
CA LYS A 144 -4.67 -9.51 19.84
C LYS A 144 -5.14 -8.17 20.44
N LYS A 145 -4.21 -7.27 20.75
CA LYS A 145 -4.46 -5.90 21.23
C LYS A 145 -3.57 -4.92 20.45
N PRO A 146 -4.08 -4.27 19.39
CA PRO A 146 -3.29 -3.30 18.64
C PRO A 146 -3.05 -2.03 19.45
N LEU A 147 -1.90 -1.39 19.29
CA LEU A 147 -1.63 -0.07 19.86
C LEU A 147 -2.27 1.01 18.97
N LEU A 148 -3.50 1.40 19.28
CA LEU A 148 -4.25 2.36 18.47
C LEU A 148 -3.90 3.81 18.81
N TYR A 149 -3.77 4.16 20.09
CA TYR A 149 -3.54 5.54 20.52
C TYR A 149 -2.31 5.64 21.42
N PRO A 150 -1.08 5.60 20.87
CA PRO A 150 0.12 5.82 21.66
C PRO A 150 0.13 7.23 22.25
N THR A 151 0.49 7.37 23.52
CA THR A 151 0.72 8.68 24.16
C THR A 151 2.11 9.23 23.89
N THR A 152 3.04 8.35 23.50
CA THR A 152 4.40 8.69 23.09
C THR A 152 4.88 7.69 22.04
N LEU A 153 5.72 8.15 21.12
CA LEU A 153 6.51 7.30 20.25
C LEU A 153 7.92 7.08 20.81
N GLU A 154 8.25 7.66 21.98
CA GLU A 154 9.48 7.34 22.69
C GLU A 154 9.52 5.84 22.88
N LEU A 155 10.45 5.28 22.12
CA LEU A 155 10.54 3.87 21.92
C LEU A 155 10.71 3.25 23.31
N PHE A 156 11.69 3.68 24.11
CA PHE A 156 11.97 3.10 25.43
C PHE A 156 12.71 4.07 26.35
N LYS A 157 12.60 3.87 27.67
CA LYS A 157 13.63 4.37 28.62
C LYS A 157 14.94 3.57 28.49
N HIS A 158 14.87 2.30 28.07
CA HIS A 158 16.00 1.40 27.85
C HIS A 158 15.84 0.52 26.57
N PRO A 159 16.84 0.45 25.67
CA PRO A 159 16.72 -0.20 24.34
C PRO A 159 16.34 -1.70 24.33
N HIS A 160 16.54 -2.43 25.43
CA HIS A 160 16.30 -3.89 25.50
C HIS A 160 14.83 -4.29 25.78
N GLU A 161 14.05 -3.44 26.46
CA GLU A 161 12.62 -3.73 26.74
C GLU A 161 11.74 -3.67 25.48
N ALA A 162 12.28 -3.04 24.44
CA ALA A 162 11.74 -2.86 23.12
C ALA A 162 11.45 -4.09 22.32
N ALA A 163 12.51 -4.88 22.19
CA ALA A 163 12.56 -5.98 21.27
C ALA A 163 11.68 -7.12 21.77
N SER A 164 11.34 -7.12 23.06
CA SER A 164 10.51 -8.11 23.72
C SER A 164 9.00 -7.79 23.68
N ARG A 165 8.60 -6.50 23.64
CA ARG A 165 7.18 -6.11 23.75
C ARG A 165 6.42 -6.01 22.42
N CYS A 166 7.11 -5.92 21.28
CA CYS A 166 6.49 -5.78 19.97
C CYS A 166 7.17 -6.70 18.96
N ASN A 167 6.37 -7.45 18.17
CA ASN A 167 6.89 -8.20 17.03
C ASN A 167 7.51 -7.20 16.05
N ASN A 168 8.84 -7.19 15.98
CA ASN A 168 9.59 -6.30 15.11
C ASN A 168 9.37 -6.72 13.67
N PHE A 169 8.53 -5.97 12.95
CA PHE A 169 8.45 -6.11 11.50
C PHE A 169 9.84 -5.95 10.90
N LYS A 170 10.19 -6.78 9.93
CA LYS A 170 11.38 -6.54 9.12
C LYS A 170 11.09 -5.40 8.16
N ALA A 171 11.72 -4.24 8.33
CA ALA A 171 11.65 -3.15 7.37
C ALA A 171 12.83 -3.25 6.40
N VAL A 172 12.54 -3.31 5.10
CA VAL A 172 13.55 -3.31 4.03
C VAL A 172 13.35 -2.10 3.13
N LEU A 173 14.40 -1.65 2.45
CA LEU A 173 14.28 -0.63 1.42
C LEU A 173 13.88 -1.27 0.09
N ASP A 174 13.04 -0.59 -0.69
CA ASP A 174 12.75 -0.98 -2.07
C ASP A 174 14.03 -0.97 -2.95
N ALA A 175 14.04 -1.72 -4.05
CA ALA A 175 15.18 -1.70 -4.96
C ALA A 175 15.22 -0.48 -5.86
N LEU A 176 14.06 0.02 -6.27
CA LEU A 176 13.92 1.09 -7.24
C LEU A 176 13.25 2.30 -6.61
N PRO A 177 13.62 3.52 -7.02
CA PRO A 177 12.90 4.71 -6.61
C PRO A 177 11.48 4.69 -7.16
N THR A 178 10.54 5.21 -6.38
CA THR A 178 9.14 5.42 -6.76
C THR A 178 8.97 6.84 -7.30
N ASN A 179 8.40 6.96 -8.50
CA ASN A 179 8.03 8.26 -9.07
C ASN A 179 6.87 8.88 -8.30
N LYS A 180 7.00 10.17 -7.97
CA LYS A 180 5.93 10.95 -7.34
C LYS A 180 4.76 11.08 -8.31
N SER A 181 3.55 10.76 -7.86
CA SER A 181 2.34 10.91 -8.67
C SER A 181 1.11 11.18 -7.82
N LEU A 182 -0.04 11.41 -8.45
CA LEU A 182 -1.31 11.54 -7.74
C LEU A 182 -1.73 10.23 -7.02
N HIS A 183 -1.17 9.10 -7.44
CA HIS A 183 -1.40 7.78 -6.83
C HIS A 183 -0.42 7.46 -5.69
N THR A 184 0.68 8.21 -5.58
CA THR A 184 1.51 8.19 -4.37
C THR A 184 1.00 9.17 -3.32
N LYS A 185 0.35 10.26 -3.72
CA LYS A 185 -0.26 11.24 -2.79
C LYS A 185 -1.63 10.81 -2.25
N SER A 186 -2.44 10.13 -3.06
CA SER A 186 -3.79 9.67 -2.70
C SER A 186 -3.88 8.15 -2.69
N LYS A 187 -4.76 7.60 -1.85
CA LYS A 187 -4.93 6.16 -1.73
C LYS A 187 -5.88 5.63 -2.81
N THR A 188 -5.31 5.06 -3.87
CA THR A 188 -6.05 4.59 -5.06
C THR A 188 -5.83 3.12 -5.32
N GLU A 189 -6.71 2.52 -6.11
CA GLU A 189 -6.60 1.18 -6.68
C GLU A 189 -5.31 0.95 -7.48
N TRP A 190 -4.78 1.98 -8.14
CA TRP A 190 -3.51 1.86 -8.84
C TRP A 190 -2.38 1.73 -7.82
N ARG A 191 -1.89 0.49 -7.70
CA ARG A 191 -0.92 0.10 -6.67
C ARG A 191 0.27 -0.70 -7.20
N SER A 192 0.46 -0.73 -8.53
CA SER A 192 1.52 -1.49 -9.21
C SER A 192 2.90 -1.27 -8.59
N MET A 193 3.28 -0.02 -8.27
CA MET A 193 4.53 0.30 -7.59
C MET A 193 4.65 -0.32 -6.19
N TYR A 194 3.58 -0.29 -5.39
CA TYR A 194 3.56 -0.91 -4.07
C TYR A 194 3.58 -2.44 -4.18
N ASP A 195 2.84 -3.00 -5.13
CA ASP A 195 2.72 -4.44 -5.32
C ASP A 195 4.02 -5.03 -5.86
N TYR A 196 4.70 -4.32 -6.77
CA TYR A 196 6.04 -4.65 -7.23
C TYR A 196 7.07 -4.64 -6.08
N ALA A 197 7.08 -3.59 -5.25
CA ALA A 197 7.98 -3.50 -4.10
C ALA A 197 7.79 -4.69 -3.13
N ARG A 198 6.53 -5.02 -2.82
CA ARG A 198 6.17 -6.17 -1.97
C ARG A 198 6.59 -7.49 -2.59
N PHE A 199 6.28 -7.70 -3.87
CA PHE A 199 6.64 -8.92 -4.61
C PHE A 199 8.16 -9.12 -4.63
N SER A 200 8.91 -8.06 -4.93
CA SER A 200 10.37 -8.11 -5.03
C SER A 200 11.05 -8.30 -3.67
N ALA A 201 10.35 -7.96 -2.58
CA ALA A 201 10.72 -8.27 -1.22
C ALA A 201 10.22 -9.64 -0.74
N GLY A 202 9.56 -10.45 -1.57
CA GLY A 202 9.02 -11.76 -1.19
C GLY A 202 7.93 -11.66 -0.12
N ILE A 203 7.11 -10.60 -0.15
CA ILE A 203 5.95 -10.45 0.72
C ILE A 203 4.71 -10.95 -0.03
N GLU A 204 4.12 -12.04 0.45
CA GLU A 204 2.97 -12.70 -0.17
C GLU A 204 1.66 -12.28 0.49
N SER A 205 1.69 -11.95 1.79
CA SER A 205 0.50 -11.67 2.58
C SER A 205 0.57 -10.32 3.29
N TYR A 206 -0.60 -9.75 3.59
CA TYR A 206 -0.72 -8.58 4.46
C TYR A 206 -0.48 -8.90 5.95
N GLN A 207 -0.29 -10.19 6.28
CA GLN A 207 0.06 -10.64 7.63
C GLN A 207 1.54 -10.88 7.84
N ASP A 208 2.33 -10.94 6.76
CA ASP A 208 3.78 -11.09 6.86
C ASP A 208 4.36 -9.96 7.71
N ALA A 209 5.22 -10.31 8.66
CA ALA A 209 5.90 -9.37 9.54
C ALA A 209 7.05 -8.67 8.81
N LYS A 210 6.76 -8.14 7.62
CA LYS A 210 7.71 -7.48 6.72
C LYS A 210 7.02 -6.29 6.04
N GLU A 211 7.76 -5.21 5.89
CA GLU A 211 7.33 -4.00 5.20
C GLU A 211 8.46 -3.48 4.32
N VAL A 212 8.09 -2.88 3.19
CA VAL A 212 9.05 -2.25 2.27
C VAL A 212 8.89 -0.74 2.36
N LEU A 213 9.99 -0.05 2.66
CA LEU A 213 10.11 1.40 2.63
C LEU A 213 10.36 1.85 1.19
N LEU A 214 9.56 2.80 0.74
CA LEU A 214 9.65 3.41 -0.57
C LEU A 214 10.42 4.72 -0.46
N TYR A 215 11.15 5.07 -1.52
CA TYR A 215 11.89 6.32 -1.62
C TYR A 215 11.72 6.93 -3.02
N ASN A 216 11.89 8.23 -3.13
CA ASN A 216 11.78 8.95 -4.41
C ASN A 216 13.13 9.05 -5.14
N ALA A 217 13.12 9.64 -6.33
CA ALA A 217 14.32 9.83 -7.16
C ALA A 217 15.41 10.66 -6.47
N GLU A 218 15.04 11.53 -5.51
CA GLU A 218 15.97 12.35 -4.71
C GLU A 218 16.53 11.61 -3.49
N GLY A 219 16.29 10.30 -3.37
CA GLY A 219 16.77 9.48 -2.26
C GLY A 219 16.07 9.75 -0.93
N GLU A 220 14.84 10.28 -0.96
CA GLU A 220 14.06 10.60 0.24
C GLU A 220 13.00 9.53 0.49
N ILE A 221 12.89 9.08 1.73
CA ILE A 221 11.84 8.13 2.14
C ILE A 221 10.46 8.78 1.95
N MET A 222 9.51 8.00 1.43
CA MET A 222 8.13 8.42 1.15
C MET A 222 7.13 7.83 2.14
N ASP A 223 6.96 6.50 2.10
CA ASP A 223 5.99 5.70 2.86
C ASP A 223 6.53 4.25 2.96
N GLY A 224 5.84 3.39 3.69
CA GLY A 224 5.87 1.95 3.46
C GLY A 224 4.79 1.52 2.46
N THR A 225 4.81 0.27 1.98
CA THR A 225 3.84 -0.19 0.98
C THR A 225 2.39 -0.14 1.48
N ILE A 226 2.20 -0.34 2.79
CA ILE A 226 0.89 -0.27 3.46
C ILE A 226 0.92 0.53 4.77
N THR A 227 2.01 1.25 5.05
CA THR A 227 2.23 1.96 6.31
C THR A 227 2.82 3.34 6.12
N THR A 228 2.69 4.18 7.14
CA THR A 228 3.52 5.37 7.30
C THR A 228 4.69 5.04 8.23
N PRO A 229 5.95 5.35 7.84
CA PRO A 229 7.12 5.20 8.69
C PRO A 229 7.43 6.46 9.52
N TYR A 230 8.08 6.26 10.66
CA TYR A 230 8.60 7.31 11.53
C TYR A 230 10.00 6.93 12.02
N PHE A 231 10.91 7.87 11.94
CA PHE A 231 12.33 7.72 12.23
C PHE A 231 12.75 8.67 13.35
N TYR A 232 13.61 8.20 14.24
CA TYR A 232 14.16 9.07 15.28
C TYR A 232 15.37 9.82 14.74
N ARG A 233 15.27 11.15 14.63
CA ARG A 233 16.32 12.01 14.08
C ARG A 233 16.42 13.29 14.92
N ASN A 234 17.63 13.68 15.28
CA ASN A 234 17.92 14.93 16.00
C ASN A 234 17.03 15.15 17.24
N GLY A 235 16.90 14.11 18.08
CA GLY A 235 16.15 14.20 19.33
C GLY A 235 14.62 14.13 19.20
N LYS A 236 14.08 13.86 18.02
CA LYS A 236 12.62 13.82 17.79
C LYS A 236 12.20 12.78 16.76
N TRP A 237 10.92 12.43 16.79
CA TRP A 237 10.30 11.59 15.77
C TRP A 237 9.98 12.40 14.53
N VAL A 238 10.44 11.89 13.38
CA VAL A 238 10.25 12.49 12.07
C VAL A 238 9.52 11.49 11.19
N THR A 239 8.42 11.91 10.58
CA THR A 239 7.79 11.19 9.47
C THR A 239 8.10 11.94 8.17
N PRO A 240 8.25 11.25 7.01
CA PRO A 240 8.54 11.89 5.74
C PRO A 240 7.72 13.15 5.48
N HIS A 241 8.25 14.14 4.77
CA HIS A 241 7.50 15.34 4.41
C HIS A 241 6.51 15.04 3.26
N THR A 242 5.45 15.84 3.09
CA THR A 242 4.48 15.65 1.98
C THR A 242 5.11 15.83 0.61
N THR A 243 6.12 16.69 0.50
CA THR A 243 6.88 16.93 -0.74
C THR A 243 7.70 15.72 -1.18
N CYS A 244 8.01 14.79 -0.29
CA CYS A 244 8.66 13.53 -0.65
C CYS A 244 7.75 12.67 -1.56
N GLY A 245 6.44 12.90 -1.52
CA GLY A 245 5.46 12.34 -2.47
C GLY A 245 4.61 11.20 -1.92
N GLY A 246 4.77 10.84 -0.65
CA GLY A 246 3.91 9.86 0.03
C GLY A 246 2.55 10.39 0.46
N GLN A 247 1.67 9.49 0.87
CA GLN A 247 0.31 9.74 1.33
C GLN A 247 0.31 10.41 2.71
N MET A 248 -0.61 11.36 2.91
CA MET A 248 -0.96 11.82 4.26
C MET A 248 -1.87 10.79 4.95
N GLY A 249 -1.26 9.69 5.39
CA GLY A 249 -1.90 8.62 6.13
C GLY A 249 -2.78 9.13 7.27
N THR A 250 -3.85 8.41 7.58
CA THR A 250 -4.80 8.79 8.64
C THR A 250 -4.17 8.73 10.02
N THR A 251 -3.38 7.69 10.32
CA THR A 251 -2.55 7.60 11.53
C THR A 251 -1.43 8.65 11.55
N ARG A 252 -0.85 8.97 10.39
CA ARG A 252 0.16 10.03 10.24
C ARG A 252 -0.37 11.41 10.64
N ARG A 253 -1.51 11.81 10.07
CA ARG A 253 -2.17 13.08 10.41
C ARG A 253 -2.52 13.13 11.89
N TRP A 254 -3.11 12.06 12.42
CA TRP A 254 -3.40 11.98 13.84
C TRP A 254 -2.12 12.13 14.70
N ALA A 255 -1.03 11.43 14.37
CA ALA A 255 0.22 11.51 15.13
C ALA A 255 0.83 12.93 15.13
N ILE A 256 0.75 13.63 14.00
CA ILE A 256 1.18 15.03 13.88
C ILE A 256 0.29 15.92 14.75
N ASP A 257 -1.03 15.78 14.65
CA ASP A 257 -1.99 16.57 15.44
C ASP A 257 -1.85 16.33 16.96
N GLN A 258 -1.39 15.13 17.35
CA GLN A 258 -1.08 14.80 18.74
C GLN A 258 0.34 15.24 19.19
N GLY A 259 1.14 15.87 18.31
CA GLY A 259 2.50 16.29 18.62
C GLY A 259 3.48 15.12 18.81
N LEU A 260 3.15 13.91 18.36
CA LEU A 260 3.99 12.72 18.52
C LEU A 260 5.17 12.70 17.56
N CYS A 261 5.06 13.40 16.44
CA CYS A 261 6.12 13.52 15.43
C CYS A 261 5.99 14.81 14.65
N THR A 262 7.07 15.16 13.93
CA THR A 262 7.10 16.29 13.00
C THR A 262 7.33 15.81 11.57
N LEU A 263 6.89 16.60 10.59
CA LEU A 263 7.25 16.36 9.19
C LEU A 263 8.73 16.71 8.96
N GLY A 264 9.42 15.91 8.16
CA GLY A 264 10.79 16.19 7.73
C GLY A 264 11.29 15.23 6.67
N THR A 265 12.39 15.58 6.01
CA THR A 265 13.03 14.72 5.02
C THR A 265 13.92 13.69 5.71
N VAL A 266 13.73 12.42 5.39
CA VAL A 266 14.62 11.33 5.79
C VAL A 266 15.28 10.78 4.53
N LYS A 267 16.60 10.90 4.42
CA LYS A 267 17.36 10.37 3.28
C LYS A 267 17.67 8.89 3.48
N VAL A 268 17.66 8.13 2.40
CA VAL A 268 18.02 6.71 2.37
C VAL A 268 19.39 6.47 3.00
N GLU A 269 20.38 7.32 2.70
CA GLU A 269 21.75 7.23 3.23
C GLU A 269 21.84 7.40 4.76
N THR A 270 20.80 7.94 5.40
CA THR A 270 20.74 8.11 6.86
C THR A 270 20.12 6.91 7.57
N LEU A 271 19.63 5.91 6.83
CA LEU A 271 19.12 4.67 7.41
C LEU A 271 20.27 3.86 8.00
N ARG A 272 20.05 3.26 9.16
CA ARG A 272 21.08 2.47 9.86
C ARG A 272 20.63 1.04 10.03
N PRO A 273 21.46 0.04 9.69
CA PRO A 273 21.17 -1.35 10.00
C PRO A 273 20.73 -1.51 11.46
N ASP A 274 19.71 -2.33 11.67
CA ASP A 274 19.10 -2.62 12.95
C ASP A 274 18.42 -1.45 13.67
N GLU A 275 18.30 -0.27 13.05
CA GLU A 275 17.55 0.82 13.66
C GLU A 275 16.07 0.45 13.81
N VAL A 276 15.50 0.80 14.96
CA VAL A 276 14.08 0.58 15.25
C VAL A 276 13.31 1.81 14.82
N ILE A 277 12.31 1.59 13.97
CA ILE A 277 11.40 2.61 13.46
C ILE A 277 9.98 2.30 13.92
N TRP A 278 9.13 3.33 13.92
CA TRP A 278 7.70 3.11 14.01
C TRP A 278 7.10 2.97 12.62
N LEU A 279 6.08 2.13 12.53
CA LEU A 279 5.21 1.97 11.39
C LEU A 279 3.77 2.15 11.88
N SER A 280 2.90 2.68 11.02
CA SER A 280 1.48 2.80 11.37
C SER A 280 0.56 2.66 10.18
N ASN A 281 -0.64 2.14 10.43
CA ASN A 281 -1.80 2.32 9.56
C ASN A 281 -3.11 2.19 10.35
N SER A 282 -4.22 2.58 9.73
CA SER A 282 -5.54 2.58 10.39
C SER A 282 -6.19 1.21 10.57
N VAL A 283 -5.47 0.12 10.28
CA VAL A 283 -5.96 -1.24 10.50
C VAL A 283 -5.22 -1.88 11.67
N LYS A 284 -3.88 -1.88 11.62
CA LYS A 284 -3.00 -2.49 12.63
C LYS A 284 -2.64 -1.54 13.78
N GLY A 285 -2.89 -0.24 13.66
CA GLY A 285 -2.45 0.75 14.64
C GLY A 285 -0.97 1.11 14.44
N PHE A 286 -0.27 1.38 15.55
CA PHE A 286 1.16 1.64 15.62
C PHE A 286 1.92 0.39 16.05
N PHE A 287 3.05 0.13 15.41
CA PHE A 287 3.92 -1.00 15.72
C PHE A 287 5.36 -0.71 15.31
N THR A 288 6.31 -1.44 15.86
CA THR A 288 7.73 -1.25 15.56
C THR A 288 8.19 -2.13 14.41
N GLY A 289 9.12 -1.60 13.63
CA GLY A 289 9.91 -2.35 12.65
C GLY A 289 11.39 -2.20 12.94
N ARG A 290 12.18 -3.23 12.63
CA ARG A 290 13.64 -3.16 12.60
C ARG A 290 14.06 -3.05 11.14
N PHE A 291 14.77 -1.96 10.82
CA PHE A 291 15.35 -1.82 9.51
C PHE A 291 16.49 -2.83 9.34
N THR A 292 16.42 -3.61 8.28
CA THR A 292 17.50 -4.51 7.90
C THR A 292 18.09 -3.99 6.60
N ASP A 293 19.34 -3.58 6.68
CA ASP A 293 20.11 -3.30 5.48
C ASP A 293 20.26 -4.61 4.70
N SER A 294 19.83 -4.58 3.45
CA SER A 294 19.70 -5.79 2.65
C SER A 294 20.85 -5.78 1.64
N PRO A 295 21.91 -6.61 1.79
CA PRO A 295 22.98 -6.70 0.80
C PRO A 295 22.47 -7.25 -0.55
N ASN A 296 21.32 -7.91 -0.53
CA ASN A 296 20.48 -8.14 -1.70
C ASN A 296 19.36 -7.09 -1.67
N ARG A 297 19.51 -5.98 -2.41
CA ARG A 297 18.34 -5.18 -2.82
C ARG A 297 17.29 -6.14 -3.38
N CYS A 298 16.01 -5.81 -3.28
CA CYS A 298 14.96 -6.49 -4.03
C CYS A 298 15.50 -6.81 -5.44
N GLN A 299 15.64 -8.09 -5.82
CA GLN A 299 16.23 -8.40 -7.11
C GLN A 299 15.24 -7.94 -8.17
N ALA A 300 15.61 -6.94 -8.98
CA ALA A 300 14.81 -6.57 -10.14
C ALA A 300 14.61 -7.85 -10.97
N PRO A 301 13.38 -8.19 -11.39
CA PRO A 301 13.17 -9.35 -12.25
C PRO A 301 14.08 -9.24 -13.47
N ASN A 302 14.85 -10.28 -13.75
CA ASN A 302 15.69 -10.34 -14.95
C ASN A 302 14.79 -10.21 -16.19
N TYR A 303 14.71 -9.01 -16.76
CA TYR A 303 14.06 -8.81 -18.04
C TYR A 303 15.03 -9.25 -19.13
N ARG A 304 14.92 -10.51 -19.57
CA ARG A 304 15.54 -10.91 -20.84
C ARG A 304 14.78 -10.20 -21.94
N SER A 305 15.37 -9.13 -22.47
CA SER A 305 14.99 -8.59 -23.77
C SER A 305 15.22 -9.68 -24.82
N ASN A 306 14.17 -10.37 -25.23
CA ASN A 306 14.21 -11.10 -26.49
C ASN A 306 14.14 -10.06 -27.62
N SER A 307 15.27 -9.40 -27.89
CA SER A 307 15.50 -8.79 -29.19
C SER A 307 15.74 -9.93 -30.17
N SER A 308 14.67 -10.46 -30.74
CA SER A 308 14.77 -11.25 -31.97
C SER A 308 15.24 -10.31 -33.07
N SER A 309 16.55 -10.28 -33.30
CA SER A 309 17.15 -9.70 -34.48
C SER A 309 16.73 -10.51 -35.71
N THR A 310 15.59 -10.15 -36.30
CA THR A 310 15.29 -10.54 -37.68
C THR A 310 16.16 -9.71 -38.61
N SER A 311 17.26 -10.31 -39.04
CA SER A 311 18.06 -9.88 -40.18
C SER A 311 17.19 -9.97 -41.44
N SER A 312 16.61 -8.86 -41.88
CA SER A 312 16.06 -8.74 -43.23
C SER A 312 17.16 -8.24 -44.16
N SER A 313 17.73 -9.19 -44.90
CA SER A 313 18.59 -8.98 -46.06
C SER A 313 17.84 -8.17 -47.13
N LEU A 314 18.25 -6.92 -47.32
CA LEU A 314 17.92 -6.15 -48.52
C LEU A 314 19.03 -6.39 -49.54
N THR A 315 18.71 -7.25 -50.51
CA THR A 315 19.46 -7.43 -51.76
C THR A 315 19.51 -6.11 -52.52
N ALA A 316 20.72 -5.58 -52.72
CA ALA A 316 20.98 -4.49 -53.66
C ALA A 316 20.91 -5.03 -55.09
N CYS A 317 20.03 -4.46 -55.91
CA CYS A 317 20.05 -4.66 -57.36
C CYS A 317 21.04 -3.69 -57.99
N ASP A 318 22.01 -4.26 -58.70
CA ASP A 318 22.97 -3.60 -59.56
C ASP A 318 22.29 -2.83 -60.71
N THR A 319 22.81 -1.65 -61.02
CA THR A 319 22.80 -1.08 -62.38
C THR A 319 24.06 -0.22 -62.60
N PRO A 320 24.52 -0.08 -63.86
CA PRO A 320 25.92 -0.27 -64.21
C PRO A 320 26.76 1.01 -64.35
N THR A 321 28.07 0.79 -64.29
CA THR A 321 29.19 1.67 -64.59
C THR A 321 29.12 2.33 -65.97
N SER A 322 29.32 3.66 -66.03
CA SER A 322 29.89 4.33 -67.21
C SER A 322 31.00 5.32 -66.79
N GLU A 323 32.23 4.90 -67.09
CA GLU A 323 33.39 5.63 -67.60
C GLU A 323 33.71 7.07 -67.15
N HIS A 324 34.93 7.19 -66.59
CA HIS A 324 35.71 8.40 -66.37
C HIS A 324 36.14 9.09 -67.69
N PRO A 325 36.62 10.35 -67.59
CA PRO A 325 38.05 10.54 -67.89
C PRO A 325 38.80 11.39 -66.86
N LYS A 326 40.12 11.18 -66.88
CA LYS A 326 41.20 11.74 -66.06
C LYS A 326 41.27 13.27 -66.07
N SER A 327 41.89 13.85 -65.04
CA SER A 327 42.27 15.26 -65.01
C SER A 327 43.41 15.56 -66.00
N MET A 328 43.18 16.58 -66.84
CA MET A 328 44.10 17.49 -67.55
C MET A 328 45.51 17.03 -67.96
N LEU A 329 45.78 17.23 -69.27
CA LEU A 329 46.99 16.99 -70.09
C LEU A 329 47.10 15.62 -70.77
#